data_AF-A0A060C2K3-F1
#
_entry.id   AF-A0A060C2K3-F1
#
_cell.length_a   1.000
_cell.length_b   1.000
_cell.length_c   1.000
_cell.angle_alpha   90.00
_cell.angle_beta   90.00
_cell.angle_gamma   90.00
#
_symmetry.space_group_name_H-M   'P 1'
#
loop_
_entity.id
_entity.type
_entity.pdbx_description
1 polymer ?
#
loop_
_entity_poly.entity_id
_entity_poly.type
_entity_poly.pdbx_seq_one_letter_code
_entity_poly.pdbx_strand_id
1 'polypeptide(L)'
;KPESIIQGERGMAFSATLRLLDTDGVVRAKDGALHLTGASRAVFAFAAVRPATLDGADYDALKDAHTRDYKAIFDPVELYLGEQPDTPTDERLRLLRAGKADNALFALYFQYGRYLLISSSRAGSQP
;
A
#
# COMPACT_ATOMS: atom_id res chain seq x y z
N LYS A 1 -40.81 -23.77 1.25
CA LYS A 1 -39.33 -23.84 1.19
C LYS A 1 -38.88 -22.60 0.43
N PRO A 2 -38.08 -21.67 0.99
CA PRO A 2 -37.56 -20.58 0.19
C PRO A 2 -36.56 -21.18 -0.81
N GLU A 3 -36.74 -20.86 -2.09
CA GLU A 3 -35.84 -21.28 -3.16
C GLU A 3 -34.46 -20.64 -2.97
N SER A 4 -33.42 -21.45 -3.13
CA SER A 4 -32.04 -20.99 -3.16
C SER A 4 -31.87 -19.98 -4.29
N ILE A 5 -31.51 -18.74 -3.96
CA ILE A 5 -31.10 -17.73 -4.95
C ILE A 5 -29.75 -18.18 -5.51
N ILE A 6 -29.76 -18.82 -6.69
CA ILE A 6 -28.54 -18.97 -7.49
C ILE A 6 -28.31 -17.62 -8.18
N GLN A 7 -27.33 -16.84 -7.70
CA GLN A 7 -26.87 -15.68 -8.44
C GLN A 7 -26.23 -16.17 -9.75
N GLY A 8 -26.90 -15.95 -10.88
CA GLY A 8 -26.39 -16.26 -12.23
C GLY A 8 -25.19 -15.40 -12.64
N GLU A 9 -24.98 -15.19 -13.95
CA GLU A 9 -23.93 -14.37 -14.60
C GLU A 9 -23.90 -12.87 -14.19
N ARG A 10 -24.57 -12.47 -13.11
CA ARG A 10 -24.64 -11.12 -12.57
C ARG A 10 -23.38 -10.83 -11.73
N GLY A 11 -22.26 -10.58 -12.41
CA GLY A 11 -21.02 -10.09 -11.80
C GLY A 11 -20.64 -8.70 -12.34
N MET A 12 -19.92 -7.92 -11.55
CA MET A 12 -19.22 -6.74 -12.09
C MET A 12 -17.95 -7.21 -12.79
N ALA A 13 -17.83 -6.91 -14.08
CA ALA A 13 -16.56 -7.09 -14.77
C ALA A 13 -15.48 -6.21 -14.11
N PHE A 14 -14.30 -6.78 -13.91
CA PHE A 14 -13.14 -6.05 -13.41
C PHE A 14 -12.00 -6.18 -14.41
N SER A 15 -11.14 -5.17 -14.43
CA SER A 15 -9.90 -5.19 -15.18
C SER A 15 -8.77 -4.72 -14.27
N ALA A 16 -7.59 -5.30 -14.46
CA ALA A 16 -6.37 -4.84 -13.84
C ALA A 16 -5.27 -4.82 -14.89
N THR A 17 -4.32 -3.91 -14.72
CA THR A 17 -3.17 -3.77 -15.61
C THR A 17 -1.94 -3.60 -14.76
N LEU A 18 -0.96 -4.48 -15.01
CA LEU A 18 0.40 -4.31 -14.55
C LEU A 18 1.21 -3.75 -15.71
N ARG A 19 1.77 -2.55 -15.54
CA ARG A 19 2.66 -1.91 -16.51
C ARG A 19 4.07 -1.86 -15.95
N LEU A 20 5.05 -2.17 -16.77
CA LEU A 20 6.44 -1.85 -16.50
C LEU A 20 6.71 -0.44 -17.01
N LEU A 21 7.07 0.49 -16.12
CA LEU A 21 7.34 1.89 -16.45
C LEU A 21 8.81 2.12 -16.82
N ASP A 22 9.71 1.47 -16.09
CA ASP A 22 11.16 1.66 -16.21
C ASP A 22 11.88 0.37 -15.80
N THR A 23 12.96 0.05 -16.50
CA THR A 23 13.86 -1.07 -16.17
C THR A 23 15.19 -0.92 -16.88
N ASP A 24 16.27 -1.39 -16.26
CA ASP A 24 17.58 -1.52 -16.88
C ASP A 24 17.88 -2.93 -17.41
N GLY A 25 16.96 -3.88 -17.22
CA GLY A 25 17.07 -5.25 -17.69
C GLY A 25 16.20 -5.57 -18.91
N VAL A 26 16.20 -6.85 -19.29
CA VAL A 26 15.38 -7.38 -20.39
C VAL A 26 14.08 -7.94 -19.84
N VAL A 27 12.95 -7.61 -20.48
CA VAL A 27 11.63 -8.11 -20.09
C VAL A 27 10.98 -8.91 -21.20
N ARG A 28 10.38 -10.04 -20.83
CA ARG A 28 9.61 -10.89 -21.75
C ARG A 28 8.26 -11.24 -21.12
N ALA A 29 7.18 -10.99 -21.85
CA ALA A 29 5.86 -11.49 -21.48
C ALA A 29 5.68 -12.91 -22.03
N LYS A 30 5.50 -13.90 -21.17
CA LYS A 30 5.28 -15.30 -21.56
C LYS A 30 4.43 -16.03 -20.52
N ASP A 31 3.47 -16.84 -20.99
CA ASP A 31 2.63 -17.70 -20.16
C ASP A 31 1.85 -16.94 -19.06
N GLY A 32 1.39 -15.72 -19.38
CA GLY A 32 0.68 -14.87 -18.42
C GLY A 32 1.58 -14.21 -17.37
N ALA A 33 2.90 -14.29 -17.51
CA ALA A 33 3.88 -13.71 -16.60
C ALA A 33 4.85 -12.75 -17.31
N LEU A 34 5.37 -11.79 -16.55
CA LEU A 34 6.51 -10.97 -16.95
C LEU A 34 7.80 -11.60 -16.40
N HIS A 35 8.73 -11.94 -17.30
CA HIS A 35 10.03 -12.48 -16.98
C HIS A 35 11.07 -11.37 -17.12
N LEU A 36 11.72 -10.99 -16.02
CA LEU A 36 12.75 -9.96 -16.00
C LEU A 36 14.11 -10.61 -15.77
N THR A 37 15.09 -10.29 -16.62
CA THR A 37 16.46 -10.80 -16.49
C THR A 37 17.47 -9.67 -16.58
N GLY A 38 18.51 -9.73 -15.73
CA GLY A 38 19.60 -8.76 -15.72
C GLY A 38 19.23 -7.36 -15.23
N ALA A 39 18.05 -7.17 -14.61
CA ALA A 39 17.65 -5.88 -14.07
C ALA A 39 18.24 -5.65 -12.67
N SER A 40 18.82 -4.47 -12.43
CA SER A 40 19.09 -3.96 -11.08
C SER A 40 17.95 -3.06 -10.57
N ARG A 41 17.13 -2.54 -11.48
CA ARG A 41 15.96 -1.71 -11.19
C ARG A 41 14.80 -2.09 -12.10
N ALA A 42 13.60 -2.18 -11.53
CA ALA A 42 12.36 -2.28 -12.28
C ALA A 42 11.25 -1.51 -11.54
N VAL A 43 10.53 -0.66 -12.27
CA VAL A 43 9.42 0.13 -11.74
C VAL A 43 8.13 -0.39 -12.36
N PHE A 44 7.23 -0.87 -11.51
CA PHE A 44 5.92 -1.35 -11.92
C PHE A 44 4.83 -0.39 -11.46
N ALA A 45 3.82 -0.22 -12.31
CA ALA A 45 2.56 0.39 -11.95
C ALA A 45 1.43 -0.64 -12.05
N PHE A 46 0.68 -0.78 -10.97
CA PHE A 46 -0.52 -1.58 -10.92
C PHE A 46 -1.75 -0.66 -10.85
N ALA A 47 -2.67 -0.84 -11.78
CA ALA A 47 -3.95 -0.13 -11.80
C ALA A 47 -5.09 -1.13 -11.98
N ALA A 48 -6.19 -0.93 -11.26
CA ALA A 48 -7.39 -1.74 -11.38
C ALA A 48 -8.63 -0.85 -11.54
N VAL A 49 -9.59 -1.33 -12.32
CA VAL A 49 -10.89 -0.68 -12.64
C VAL A 49 -10.77 0.60 -13.47
N ARG A 50 -9.89 1.54 -13.10
CA ARG A 50 -9.61 2.77 -13.83
C ARG A 50 -8.17 2.74 -14.36
N PRO A 51 -7.96 2.88 -15.68
CA PRO A 51 -6.60 2.99 -16.22
C PRO A 51 -5.96 4.28 -15.72
N ALA A 52 -4.74 4.18 -15.20
CA ALA A 52 -3.92 5.33 -14.88
C ALA A 52 -3.21 5.83 -16.15
N THR A 53 -3.16 7.15 -16.34
CA THR A 53 -2.33 7.77 -17.39
C THR A 53 -0.94 7.99 -16.80
N LEU A 54 0.03 7.16 -17.22
CA LEU A 54 1.38 7.10 -16.64
C LEU A 54 2.47 7.14 -17.72
N ASP A 55 2.13 7.60 -18.93
CA ASP A 55 3.07 7.63 -20.04
C ASP A 55 4.17 8.65 -19.76
N GLY A 56 5.43 8.20 -19.78
CA GLY A 56 6.57 9.01 -19.39
C GLY A 56 6.62 9.36 -17.89
N ALA A 57 5.87 8.66 -17.04
CA ALA A 57 5.89 8.92 -15.61
C ALA A 57 7.23 8.46 -14.99
N ASP A 58 7.89 9.41 -14.34
CA ASP A 58 9.11 9.16 -13.58
C ASP A 58 8.77 8.69 -12.15
N TYR A 59 9.49 7.68 -11.67
CA TYR A 59 9.26 7.11 -10.34
C TYR A 59 9.48 8.13 -9.22
N ASP A 60 10.52 8.94 -9.32
CA ASP A 60 10.86 9.89 -8.26
C ASP A 60 9.80 10.99 -8.19
N ALA A 61 9.34 11.51 -9.34
CA ALA A 61 8.21 12.43 -9.41
C ALA A 61 6.91 11.84 -8.84
N LEU A 62 6.59 10.57 -9.18
CA LEU A 62 5.41 9.87 -8.64
C LEU A 62 5.49 9.68 -7.12
N LYS A 63 6.66 9.28 -6.63
CA LYS A 63 6.94 9.09 -5.20
C LYS A 63 6.81 10.41 -4.45
N ASP A 64 7.38 11.49 -4.96
CA ASP A 64 7.29 12.81 -4.36
C ASP A 64 5.85 13.33 -4.30
N ALA A 65 5.08 13.12 -5.37
CA ALA A 65 3.66 13.45 -5.38
C ALA A 65 2.88 12.65 -4.33
N HIS A 66 3.09 11.34 -4.26
CA HIS A 66 2.48 10.47 -3.25
C HIS A 66 2.86 10.89 -1.83
N THR A 67 4.15 11.10 -1.56
CA THR A 67 4.64 11.47 -0.23
C THR A 67 4.09 12.83 0.19
N ARG A 68 4.04 13.82 -0.70
CA ARG A 68 3.46 15.14 -0.41
C ARG A 68 1.98 15.05 -0.04
N ASP A 69 1.20 14.31 -0.83
CA ASP A 69 -0.23 14.09 -0.59
C ASP A 69 -0.48 13.39 0.76
N TYR A 70 0.24 12.30 1.02
CA TYR A 70 0.11 11.56 2.27
C TYR A 70 0.51 12.40 3.49
N LYS A 71 1.68 13.06 3.44
CA LYS A 71 2.22 13.87 4.54
C LYS A 71 1.35 15.07 4.87
N ALA A 72 0.67 15.68 3.89
CA ALA A 72 -0.26 16.77 4.15
C ALA A 72 -1.40 16.40 5.11
N ILE A 73 -1.78 15.11 5.16
CA ILE A 73 -2.83 14.59 6.05
C ILE A 73 -2.23 13.96 7.32
N PHE A 74 -1.09 13.29 7.19
CA PHE A 74 -0.47 12.55 8.27
C PHE A 74 0.32 13.43 9.25
N ASP A 75 1.18 14.33 8.76
CA ASP A 75 2.11 15.11 9.58
C ASP A 75 1.47 16.05 10.62
N PRO A 76 0.28 16.65 10.41
CA PRO A 76 -0.27 17.64 11.34
C PRO A 76 -0.58 17.14 12.77
N VAL A 77 -0.54 15.83 13.01
CA VAL A 77 -0.81 15.25 14.35
C VAL A 77 0.34 14.37 14.78
N GLU A 78 0.92 14.72 15.91
CA GLU A 78 1.99 13.99 16.57
C GLU A 78 1.56 13.58 17.99
N LEU A 79 1.91 12.35 18.36
CA LEU A 79 1.78 11.85 19.72
C LEU A 79 3.13 11.28 20.13
N TYR A 80 3.80 11.96 21.05
CA TYR A 80 5.08 11.52 21.60
C TYR A 80 4.87 10.96 23.01
N LEU A 81 5.27 9.71 23.23
CA LEU A 81 5.17 9.02 24.53
C LEU A 81 6.52 8.44 24.98
N GLY A 82 7.61 8.96 24.43
CA GLY A 82 8.98 8.49 24.68
C GLY A 82 9.69 8.04 23.41
N GLU A 83 10.98 7.77 23.56
CA GLU A 83 11.85 7.34 22.47
C GLU A 83 11.41 6.00 21.88
N GLN A 84 11.47 5.91 20.55
CA GLN A 84 11.19 4.67 19.83
C GLN A 84 12.44 3.77 19.87
N PRO A 85 12.36 2.56 20.43
CA PRO A 85 13.45 1.59 20.36
C PRO A 85 13.68 1.14 18.90
N ASP A 86 14.94 0.89 18.54
CA ASP A 86 15.33 0.29 17.24
C ASP A 86 14.93 -1.18 17.08
N THR A 87 14.33 -1.76 18.13
CA THR A 87 13.84 -3.14 18.13
C THR A 87 12.67 -3.32 17.15
N PRO A 88 12.64 -4.40 16.35
CA PRO A 88 11.52 -4.71 15.48
C PRO A 88 10.16 -4.75 16.20
N THR A 89 9.11 -4.30 15.52
CA THR A 89 7.76 -4.14 16.10
C THR A 89 7.17 -5.43 16.65
N ASP A 90 7.43 -6.57 16.00
CA ASP A 90 7.01 -7.90 16.44
C ASP A 90 7.63 -8.29 17.80
N GLU A 91 8.93 -8.02 17.97
CA GLU A 91 9.64 -8.24 19.23
C GLU A 91 9.17 -7.27 20.32
N ARG A 92 8.95 -5.99 19.98
CA ARG A 92 8.36 -5.00 20.91
C ARG A 92 7.01 -5.45 21.44
N LEU A 93 6.14 -5.97 20.57
CA LEU A 93 4.85 -6.56 20.97
C LEU A 93 5.01 -7.79 21.88
N ARG A 94 5.99 -8.66 21.58
CA ARG A 94 6.29 -9.83 22.43
C ARG A 94 6.73 -9.40 23.84
N LEU A 95 7.61 -8.41 23.93
CA LEU A 95 8.11 -7.88 25.21
C LEU A 95 7.01 -7.16 26.00
N LEU A 96 6.16 -6.37 25.34
CA LEU A 96 5.01 -5.74 25.97
C LEU A 96 4.05 -6.78 26.58
N ARG A 97 3.77 -7.86 25.84
CA ARG A 97 2.96 -9.00 26.34
C ARG A 97 3.62 -9.72 27.52
N ALA A 98 4.95 -9.71 27.59
CA ALA A 98 5.71 -10.25 28.71
C ALA A 98 5.81 -9.28 29.91
N GLY A 99 5.09 -8.15 29.88
CA GLY A 99 5.02 -7.17 30.96
C GLY A 99 6.10 -6.10 30.95
N LYS A 100 6.89 -5.98 29.86
CA LYS A 100 7.81 -4.85 29.69
C LYS A 100 7.06 -3.60 29.26
N ALA A 101 7.54 -2.43 29.67
CA ALA A 101 6.96 -1.16 29.24
C ALA A 101 7.48 -0.76 27.85
N ASP A 102 6.59 -0.23 27.01
CA ASP A 102 6.93 0.37 25.72
C ASP A 102 5.88 1.43 25.35
N ASN A 103 6.01 2.62 25.95
CA ASN A 103 5.04 3.69 25.75
C ASN A 103 5.05 4.22 24.30
N ALA A 104 6.21 4.19 23.65
CA ALA A 104 6.36 4.58 22.25
C ALA A 104 5.61 3.62 21.29
N LEU A 105 5.35 2.37 21.70
CA LEU A 105 4.54 1.44 20.92
C LEU A 105 3.05 1.82 20.91
N PHE A 106 2.55 2.43 21.99
CA PHE A 106 1.19 2.99 22.00
C PHE A 106 1.09 4.23 21.10
N ALA A 107 2.12 5.08 21.06
CA ALA A 107 2.21 6.18 20.11
C ALA A 107 2.21 5.67 18.65
N LEU A 108 2.99 4.61 18.36
CA LEU A 108 2.97 3.93 17.06
C LEU A 108 1.59 3.38 16.71
N TYR A 109 0.90 2.75 17.68
CA TYR A 109 -0.45 2.20 17.46
C TYR A 109 -1.48 3.29 17.13
N PHE A 110 -1.44 4.42 17.83
CA PHE A 110 -2.26 5.59 17.53
C PHE A 110 -2.01 6.09 16.09
N GLN A 111 -0.75 6.26 15.70
CA GLN A 111 -0.40 6.69 14.35
C GLN A 111 -0.77 5.67 13.29
N TYR A 112 -0.68 4.37 13.60
CA TYR A 112 -1.09 3.31 12.69
C TYR A 112 -2.59 3.35 12.40
N GLY A 113 -3.43 3.66 13.39
CA GLY A 113 -4.85 3.91 13.18
C GLY A 113 -5.12 5.03 12.17
N ARG A 114 -4.36 6.14 12.25
CA ARG A 114 -4.44 7.24 11.28
C ARG A 114 -3.94 6.81 9.90
N TYR A 115 -2.83 6.07 9.83
CA TYR A 115 -2.31 5.52 8.58
C TYR A 115 -3.36 4.65 7.87
N LEU A 116 -4.04 3.76 8.60
CA LEU A 116 -5.07 2.88 8.03
C LEU A 116 -6.23 3.69 7.49
N LEU A 117 -6.74 4.66 8.25
CA LEU A 117 -7.85 5.50 7.82
C LEU A 117 -7.51 6.31 6.56
N ILE A 118 -6.32 6.91 6.50
CA ILE A 118 -5.83 7.63 5.31
C ILE A 118 -5.72 6.67 4.12
N SER A 119 -5.29 5.42 4.35
CA SER A 119 -5.07 4.45 3.28
C SER A 119 -6.35 3.80 2.76
N SER A 120 -7.42 3.75 3.57
CA SER A 120 -8.67 3.08 3.22
C SER A 120 -9.83 4.02 2.89
N SER A 121 -9.83 5.25 3.39
CA SER A 121 -10.97 6.18 3.31
C SER A 121 -10.52 7.54 2.80
N ARG A 122 -10.39 7.66 1.47
CA ARG A 122 -10.03 8.90 0.80
C ARG A 122 -11.26 9.50 0.12
N ALA A 123 -11.26 10.81 -0.09
CA ALA A 123 -12.32 11.46 -0.84
C ALA A 123 -12.50 10.77 -2.21
N GLY A 124 -13.72 10.29 -2.49
CA GLY A 124 -14.04 9.53 -3.70
C GLY A 124 -13.83 8.01 -3.61
N SER A 125 -13.42 7.46 -2.46
CA SER A 125 -13.50 6.02 -2.18
C SER A 125 -14.82 5.65 -1.51
N GLN A 126 -15.09 4.34 -1.41
CA GLN A 126 -16.14 3.82 -0.53
C GLN A 126 -15.69 3.96 0.94
N PRO A 127 -16.64 4.04 1.90
CA PRO A 127 -16.34 4.04 3.33
C PRO A 127 -15.87 2.66 3.84
#